data_AF-B9BTU4-F1
#
_entry.id   AF-B9BTU4-F1
#
_cell.length_a   1.000
_cell.length_b   1.000
_cell.length_c   1.000
_cell.angle_alpha   90.00
_cell.angle_beta   90.00
_cell.angle_gamma   90.00
#
_symmetry.space_group_name_H-M   'P 1'
#
loop_
_entity.id
_entity.type
_entity.pdbx_description
1 polymer ?
#
loop_
_entity_poly.entity_id
_entity_poly.type
_entity_poly.pdbx_seq_one_letter_code
_entity_poly.pdbx_strand_id
1 'polypeptide(L)'
;MRLFRFLRYSRSTCCVLGDDARRTRGRLAPYETKMTKPPKIPESVLVVIYTPELDVLVIKRADQPDFWQSVTGSKDTLDEPLAVTAAREVAEETGIVIGAADVPAAALVDWQHRIEYTIYPQYLHRYAPGVTRNTEHWFGLCVPRRVDVTLSPREHVDYAWLPYRDAAARCFSPSNADAILQLPVRASLVHLPHGSSA
;
A
#
# COMPACT_ATOMS: atom_id res chain seq x y z
N MET A 1 44.37 29.69 -2.15
CA MET A 1 45.80 29.56 -2.51
C MET A 1 46.04 28.28 -3.31
N ARG A 2 47.11 28.19 -4.11
CA ARG A 2 47.66 26.93 -4.68
C ARG A 2 48.93 26.57 -3.92
N LEU A 3 49.16 25.30 -3.54
CA LEU A 3 50.47 24.84 -3.05
C LEU A 3 50.71 23.34 -3.35
N PHE A 4 51.57 23.08 -4.35
CA PHE A 4 52.47 21.91 -4.52
C PHE A 4 51.86 20.47 -4.50
N ARG A 5 52.53 19.41 -4.98
CA ARG A 5 53.90 19.30 -5.54
C ARG A 5 53.92 18.31 -6.73
N PHE A 6 54.76 18.58 -7.72
CA PHE A 6 55.16 17.60 -8.74
C PHE A 6 56.18 16.60 -8.16
N LEU A 7 56.17 15.36 -8.66
CA LEU A 7 57.37 14.54 -8.80
C LEU A 7 57.17 13.50 -9.92
N ARG A 8 58.14 13.44 -10.85
CA ARG A 8 58.25 12.44 -11.93
C ARG A 8 59.66 11.88 -11.89
N TYR A 9 59.81 10.55 -11.80
CA TYR A 9 60.91 9.70 -12.28
C TYR A 9 60.53 8.24 -11.92
N SER A 10 61.00 7.17 -12.56
CA SER A 10 61.98 7.02 -13.66
C SER A 10 61.51 5.95 -14.69
N ARG A 11 62.39 5.54 -15.61
CA ARG A 11 62.14 4.63 -16.76
C ARG A 11 62.85 3.26 -16.65
N SER A 12 62.20 2.22 -17.20
CA SER A 12 62.80 1.00 -17.80
C SER A 12 63.62 0.07 -16.85
N THR A 13 63.93 -1.22 -17.10
CA THR A 13 63.73 -2.26 -18.18
C THR A 13 63.87 -3.66 -17.49
N CYS A 14 63.77 -4.88 -18.04
CA CYS A 14 63.50 -5.49 -19.36
C CYS A 14 63.10 -6.97 -19.13
N CYS A 15 62.04 -7.45 -19.81
CA CYS A 15 61.95 -8.85 -20.30
C CYS A 15 61.80 -9.95 -19.20
N VAL A 16 61.38 -11.21 -19.43
CA VAL A 16 61.43 -12.13 -20.59
C VAL A 16 60.19 -13.07 -20.59
N LEU A 17 59.69 -13.42 -21.80
CA LEU A 17 58.84 -14.56 -22.26
C LEU A 17 57.88 -15.34 -21.31
N GLY A 18 56.73 -15.74 -21.86
CA GLY A 18 55.83 -16.75 -21.28
C GLY A 18 54.52 -16.95 -22.04
N ASP A 19 54.52 -17.78 -23.10
CA ASP A 19 53.30 -18.21 -23.77
C ASP A 19 52.51 -19.25 -22.95
N ASP A 20 51.22 -19.03 -22.75
CA ASP A 20 50.22 -20.12 -22.76
C ASP A 20 48.85 -19.62 -23.24
N ALA A 21 48.22 -20.37 -24.13
CA ALA A 21 46.96 -19.99 -24.77
C ALA A 21 45.77 -20.69 -24.10
N ARG A 22 45.08 -20.01 -23.18
CA ARG A 22 43.81 -20.51 -22.61
C ARG A 22 42.72 -19.44 -22.56
N ARG A 23 41.96 -19.39 -23.65
CA ARG A 23 40.73 -18.58 -23.84
C ARG A 23 39.61 -19.07 -22.92
N THR A 24 39.65 -18.72 -21.65
CA THR A 24 38.53 -18.92 -20.73
C THR A 24 37.33 -18.11 -21.22
N ARG A 25 36.29 -18.80 -21.72
CA ARG A 25 34.99 -18.16 -21.96
C ARG A 25 34.45 -17.72 -20.61
N GLY A 26 34.44 -16.41 -20.34
CA GLY A 26 33.74 -15.86 -19.19
C GLY A 26 32.28 -16.29 -19.25
N ARG A 27 31.89 -17.20 -18.35
CA ARG A 27 30.50 -17.63 -18.21
C ARG A 27 29.75 -16.46 -17.60
N LEU A 28 29.11 -15.65 -18.44
CA LEU A 28 28.18 -14.62 -17.99
C LEU A 28 27.22 -15.27 -17.00
N ALA A 29 27.19 -14.76 -15.77
CA ALA A 29 26.17 -15.17 -14.81
C ALA A 29 24.80 -14.85 -15.44
N PRO A 30 23.80 -15.73 -15.31
CA PRO A 30 22.46 -15.41 -15.79
C PRO A 30 22.02 -14.12 -15.11
N TYR A 31 21.58 -13.14 -15.91
CA TYR A 31 20.92 -11.95 -15.38
C TYR A 31 19.73 -12.42 -14.57
N GLU A 32 19.75 -12.20 -13.26
CA GLU A 32 18.69 -12.63 -12.36
C GLU A 32 17.43 -11.83 -12.72
N THR A 33 16.53 -12.45 -13.50
CA THR A 33 15.27 -11.86 -13.95
C THR A 33 14.37 -11.65 -12.75
N LYS A 34 14.56 -10.49 -12.12
CA LYS A 34 13.81 -9.98 -10.97
C LYS A 34 12.32 -10.10 -11.27
N MET A 35 11.67 -11.13 -10.72
CA MET A 35 10.30 -11.47 -11.07
C MET A 35 9.37 -10.30 -10.75
N THR A 36 8.88 -9.65 -11.80
CA THR A 36 7.88 -8.58 -11.67
C THR A 36 6.60 -9.18 -11.13
N LYS A 37 6.04 -8.62 -10.05
CA LYS A 37 4.64 -8.92 -9.65
C LYS A 37 3.74 -8.76 -10.89
N PRO A 38 2.68 -9.59 -11.05
CA PRO A 38 1.70 -9.39 -12.11
C PRO A 38 1.11 -7.96 -12.04
N PRO A 39 0.67 -7.37 -13.16
CA PRO A 39 0.05 -6.05 -13.14
C PRO A 39 -1.21 -6.04 -12.27
N LYS A 40 -1.38 -5.02 -11.43
CA LYS A 40 -2.58 -4.81 -10.61
C LYS A 40 -3.83 -4.72 -11.49
N ILE A 41 -4.92 -5.29 -10.99
CA ILE A 41 -6.26 -5.11 -11.54
C ILE A 41 -6.74 -3.68 -11.17
N PRO A 42 -7.32 -2.90 -12.11
CA PRO A 42 -7.85 -1.55 -11.85
C PRO A 42 -9.21 -1.54 -11.12
N GLU A 43 -9.38 -2.47 -10.19
CA GLU A 43 -10.53 -2.60 -9.31
C GLU A 43 -9.99 -2.82 -7.89
N SER A 44 -10.30 -1.90 -6.99
CA SER A 44 -9.68 -1.78 -5.68
C SER A 44 -10.70 -1.58 -4.56
N VAL A 45 -10.24 -1.77 -3.33
CA VAL A 45 -10.97 -1.45 -2.10
C VAL A 45 -10.28 -0.32 -1.35
N LEU A 46 -11.08 0.48 -0.63
CA LEU A 46 -10.67 1.39 0.42
C LEU A 46 -11.42 0.99 1.70
N VAL A 47 -10.70 0.66 2.77
CA VAL A 47 -11.31 0.24 4.04
C VAL A 47 -11.04 1.30 5.11
N VAL A 48 -12.07 2.06 5.48
CA VAL A 48 -12.03 2.98 6.62
C VAL A 48 -12.20 2.16 7.89
N ILE A 49 -11.11 1.94 8.62
CA ILE A 49 -11.10 1.23 9.91
C ILE A 49 -11.32 2.25 11.04
N TYR A 50 -12.32 2.03 11.90
CA TYR A 50 -12.77 3.02 12.88
C TYR A 50 -13.31 2.41 14.18
N THR A 51 -13.33 3.19 15.26
CA THR A 51 -13.97 2.85 16.55
C THR A 51 -15.37 3.48 16.68
N PRO A 52 -16.22 3.06 17.64
CA PRO A 52 -17.52 3.69 17.89
C PRO A 52 -17.44 5.20 18.18
N GLU A 53 -16.34 5.66 18.76
CA GLU A 53 -16.03 7.08 19.05
C GLU A 53 -15.65 7.89 17.79
N LEU A 54 -15.57 7.22 16.63
CA LEU A 54 -15.11 7.76 15.35
C LEU A 54 -13.64 8.20 15.35
N ASP A 55 -12.80 7.53 16.16
CA ASP A 55 -11.37 7.45 15.87
C ASP A 55 -11.15 6.54 14.66
N VAL A 56 -10.30 6.98 13.73
CA VAL A 56 -9.99 6.29 12.47
C VAL A 56 -8.51 5.94 12.42
N LEU A 57 -8.19 4.74 11.96
CA LEU A 57 -6.82 4.33 11.68
C LEU A 57 -6.37 4.86 10.32
N VAL A 58 -5.26 5.60 10.33
CA VAL A 58 -4.50 5.97 9.12
C VAL A 58 -3.06 5.44 9.22
N ILE A 59 -2.53 5.02 8.07
CA ILE A 59 -1.21 4.41 7.89
C ILE A 59 -0.37 5.23 6.90
N LYS A 60 0.93 5.35 7.16
CA LYS A 60 1.87 6.15 6.37
C LYS A 60 2.66 5.27 5.41
N ARG A 61 2.62 5.57 4.12
CA ARG A 61 3.30 4.78 3.07
C ARG A 61 4.82 4.78 3.25
N ALA A 62 5.45 3.66 2.96
CA ALA A 62 6.91 3.50 2.91
C ALA A 62 7.54 4.13 1.67
N ASP A 63 6.82 4.18 0.54
CA ASP A 63 7.33 4.63 -0.76
C ASP A 63 7.17 6.14 -1.03
N GLN A 64 6.30 6.83 -0.28
CA GLN A 64 6.08 8.27 -0.39
C GLN A 64 6.01 8.91 1.00
N PRO A 65 7.05 9.69 1.40
CA PRO A 65 7.01 10.51 2.59
C PRO A 65 5.74 11.37 2.64
N ASP A 66 5.11 11.34 3.81
CA ASP A 66 3.88 12.07 4.17
C ASP A 66 2.60 11.72 3.38
N PHE A 67 2.63 10.66 2.56
CA PHE A 67 1.40 10.03 2.07
C PHE A 67 0.78 9.17 3.19
N TRP A 68 -0.26 9.70 3.84
CA TRP A 68 -1.11 8.95 4.76
C TRP A 68 -2.43 8.55 4.07
N GLN A 69 -2.96 7.40 4.48
CA GLN A 69 -4.18 6.81 3.92
C GLN A 69 -4.84 5.86 4.93
N SER A 70 -6.07 5.42 4.66
CA SER A 70 -6.64 4.18 5.20
C SER A 70 -6.13 2.97 4.38
N VAL A 71 -6.53 1.74 4.74
CA VAL A 71 -6.13 0.53 4.00
C VAL A 71 -6.64 0.58 2.56
N THR A 72 -5.78 0.30 1.57
CA THR A 72 -6.18 0.25 0.15
C THR A 72 -5.51 -0.88 -0.61
N GLY A 73 -6.30 -1.64 -1.37
CA GLY A 73 -5.77 -2.82 -2.05
C GLY A 73 -6.45 -3.12 -3.37
N SER A 74 -5.79 -3.91 -4.23
CA SER A 74 -6.37 -4.30 -5.53
C SER A 74 -6.87 -5.72 -5.44
N LYS A 75 -7.87 -6.06 -6.26
CA LYS A 75 -8.21 -7.46 -6.48
C LYS A 75 -7.01 -8.23 -7.03
N ASP A 76 -6.78 -9.43 -6.51
CA ASP A 76 -5.74 -10.34 -6.99
C ASP A 76 -6.21 -11.16 -8.21
N THR A 77 -7.51 -11.46 -8.28
CA THR A 77 -8.16 -12.09 -9.44
C THR A 77 -9.42 -11.33 -9.85
N LEU A 78 -9.83 -11.44 -11.12
CA LEU A 78 -11.01 -10.73 -11.65
C LEU A 78 -12.33 -11.17 -10.98
N ASP A 79 -12.36 -12.39 -10.44
CA ASP A 79 -13.46 -13.02 -9.73
C ASP A 79 -13.35 -12.93 -8.18
N GLU A 80 -12.28 -12.33 -7.62
CA GLU A 80 -12.15 -12.13 -6.17
C GLU A 80 -13.31 -11.25 -5.66
N PRO A 81 -14.12 -11.71 -4.68
CA PRO A 81 -15.16 -10.89 -4.09
C PRO A 81 -14.54 -9.73 -3.30
N LEU A 82 -15.06 -8.51 -3.47
CA LEU A 82 -14.49 -7.30 -2.87
C LEU A 82 -14.37 -7.36 -1.33
N ALA A 83 -15.25 -8.09 -0.65
CA ALA A 83 -15.15 -8.32 0.80
C ALA A 83 -13.96 -9.23 1.19
N VAL A 84 -13.57 -10.16 0.31
CA VAL A 84 -12.34 -10.98 0.47
C VAL A 84 -11.11 -10.11 0.24
N THR A 85 -11.09 -9.29 -0.82
CA THR A 85 -10.05 -8.28 -1.07
C THR A 85 -9.88 -7.37 0.14
N ALA A 86 -10.98 -6.82 0.68
CA ALA A 86 -10.95 -5.97 1.87
C ALA A 86 -10.42 -6.69 3.12
N ALA A 87 -10.85 -7.93 3.39
CA ALA A 87 -10.35 -8.69 4.53
C ALA A 87 -8.86 -9.08 4.40
N ARG A 88 -8.42 -9.43 3.19
CA ARG A 88 -7.02 -9.74 2.86
C ARG A 88 -6.12 -8.52 3.07
N GLU A 89 -6.46 -7.39 2.47
CA GLU A 89 -5.63 -6.18 2.50
C GLU A 89 -5.61 -5.55 3.90
N VAL A 90 -6.70 -5.64 4.68
CA VAL A 90 -6.68 -5.24 6.11
C VAL A 90 -5.71 -6.11 6.91
N ALA A 91 -5.74 -7.44 6.72
CA ALA A 91 -4.84 -8.35 7.43
C ALA A 91 -3.38 -8.17 6.98
N GLU A 92 -3.11 -7.95 5.69
CA GLU A 92 -1.76 -7.74 5.14
C GLU A 92 -1.16 -6.37 5.50
N GLU A 93 -1.93 -5.28 5.45
CA GLU A 93 -1.42 -3.93 5.74
C GLU A 93 -1.35 -3.61 7.25
N THR A 94 -2.21 -4.22 8.08
CA THR A 94 -2.36 -3.84 9.52
C THR A 94 -2.30 -4.99 10.53
N GLY A 95 -2.36 -6.26 10.10
CA GLY A 95 -2.44 -7.42 10.99
C GLY A 95 -3.80 -7.65 11.65
N ILE A 96 -4.81 -6.80 11.39
CA ILE A 96 -6.17 -6.95 11.94
C ILE A 96 -6.89 -8.09 11.21
N VAL A 97 -7.25 -9.16 11.92
CA VAL A 97 -7.93 -10.33 11.34
C VAL A 97 -9.45 -10.21 11.48
N ILE A 98 -10.13 -9.96 10.36
CA ILE A 98 -11.59 -9.94 10.30
C ILE A 98 -12.13 -11.38 10.41
N GLY A 99 -13.13 -11.60 11.26
CA GLY A 99 -13.62 -12.91 11.66
C GLY A 99 -13.02 -13.42 12.98
N ALA A 100 -12.08 -12.70 13.59
CA ALA A 100 -11.60 -12.99 14.95
C ALA A 100 -12.63 -12.61 16.03
N ALA A 101 -12.41 -13.07 17.26
CA ALA A 101 -13.33 -12.84 18.39
C ALA A 101 -13.60 -11.35 18.67
N ASP A 102 -12.56 -10.51 18.61
CA ASP A 102 -12.67 -9.05 18.82
C ASP A 102 -13.16 -8.29 17.57
N VAL A 103 -13.10 -8.90 16.37
CA VAL A 103 -13.45 -8.25 15.10
C VAL A 103 -14.26 -9.23 14.25
N PRO A 104 -15.57 -9.43 14.54
CA PRO A 104 -16.40 -10.41 13.83
C PRO A 104 -16.58 -10.04 12.36
N ALA A 105 -16.90 -11.00 11.50
CA ALA A 105 -17.05 -10.76 10.06
C ALA A 105 -18.09 -9.67 9.71
N ALA A 106 -19.15 -9.53 10.51
CA ALA A 106 -20.17 -8.50 10.37
C ALA A 106 -19.69 -7.07 10.71
N ALA A 107 -18.49 -6.91 11.26
CA ALA A 107 -17.88 -5.59 11.48
C ALA A 107 -17.40 -4.92 10.18
N LEU A 108 -17.15 -5.71 9.13
CA LEU A 108 -16.84 -5.23 7.78
C LEU A 108 -18.14 -5.01 7.00
N VAL A 109 -18.40 -3.76 6.64
CA VAL A 109 -19.63 -3.35 5.94
C VAL A 109 -19.27 -2.75 4.59
N ASP A 110 -19.78 -3.36 3.51
CA ASP A 110 -19.81 -2.75 2.18
C ASP A 110 -20.67 -1.48 2.24
N TRP A 111 -20.07 -0.34 1.91
CA TRP A 111 -20.75 0.95 1.94
C TRP A 111 -21.60 1.22 0.68
N GLN A 112 -21.66 0.25 -0.24
CA GLN A 112 -22.34 0.25 -1.54
C GLN A 112 -22.01 1.51 -2.35
N HIS A 113 -20.78 2.00 -2.17
CA HIS A 113 -20.27 3.21 -2.78
C HIS A 113 -18.96 2.90 -3.49
N ARG A 114 -18.81 3.45 -4.70
CA ARG A 114 -17.60 3.35 -5.48
C ARG A 114 -17.36 4.62 -6.27
N ILE A 115 -16.10 4.90 -6.56
CA ILE A 115 -15.66 5.99 -7.42
C ILE A 115 -14.75 5.47 -8.53
N GLU A 116 -14.45 6.29 -9.53
CA GLU A 116 -13.50 5.97 -10.58
C GLU A 116 -12.50 7.12 -10.77
N TYR A 117 -11.26 6.95 -10.31
CA TYR A 117 -10.21 7.98 -10.36
C TYR A 117 -9.15 7.70 -11.43
N THR A 118 -8.45 8.74 -11.87
CA THR A 118 -7.25 8.63 -12.72
C THR A 118 -6.06 8.19 -11.87
N ILE A 119 -5.39 7.10 -12.25
CA ILE A 119 -4.25 6.56 -11.52
C ILE A 119 -3.08 7.56 -11.57
N TYR A 120 -2.55 7.93 -10.40
CA TYR A 120 -1.42 8.84 -10.30
C TYR A 120 -0.21 8.37 -11.15
N PRO A 121 0.50 9.26 -11.88
CA PRO A 121 1.53 8.87 -12.83
C PRO A 121 2.62 7.95 -12.27
N GLN A 122 3.07 8.18 -11.04
CA GLN A 122 4.08 7.36 -10.37
C GLN A 122 3.62 5.91 -10.10
N TYR A 123 2.31 5.63 -10.16
CA TYR A 123 1.75 4.30 -9.96
C TYR A 123 1.34 3.57 -11.25
N LEU A 124 1.30 4.23 -12.41
CA LEU A 124 0.89 3.61 -13.69
C LEU A 124 1.72 2.38 -14.04
N HIS A 125 3.01 2.37 -13.68
CA HIS A 125 3.93 1.24 -13.89
C HIS A 125 3.51 -0.06 -13.18
N ARG A 126 2.55 0.00 -12.24
CA ARG A 126 2.01 -1.17 -11.52
C ARG A 126 0.83 -1.82 -12.23
N TYR A 127 0.30 -1.23 -13.31
CA TYR A 127 -0.88 -1.69 -14.04
C TYR A 127 -0.53 -2.10 -15.49
N ALA A 128 -1.47 -2.75 -16.19
CA ALA A 128 -1.26 -3.16 -17.57
C ALA A 128 -1.16 -1.96 -18.53
N PRO A 129 -0.44 -2.07 -19.67
CA PRO A 129 -0.30 -0.97 -20.64
C PRO A 129 -1.66 -0.42 -21.10
N GLY A 130 -1.82 0.90 -21.04
CA GLY A 130 -3.07 1.60 -21.39
C GLY A 130 -4.07 1.76 -20.24
N VAL A 131 -3.88 1.09 -19.10
CA VAL A 131 -4.71 1.28 -17.90
C VAL A 131 -4.35 2.63 -17.24
N THR A 132 -5.32 3.54 -17.21
CA THR A 132 -5.15 4.91 -16.67
C THR A 132 -6.14 5.28 -15.57
N ARG A 133 -7.15 4.44 -15.33
CA ARG A 133 -8.19 4.65 -14.31
C ARG A 133 -8.38 3.41 -13.45
N ASN A 134 -8.88 3.60 -12.24
CA ASN A 134 -9.15 2.56 -11.27
C ASN A 134 -10.53 2.78 -10.63
N THR A 135 -11.32 1.72 -10.50
CA THR A 135 -12.57 1.74 -9.73
C THR A 135 -12.28 1.37 -8.28
N GLU A 136 -12.62 2.25 -7.34
CA GLU A 136 -12.39 2.05 -5.90
C GLU A 136 -13.71 1.88 -5.17
N HIS A 137 -13.87 0.75 -4.47
CA HIS A 137 -15.05 0.39 -3.68
C HIS A 137 -14.79 0.64 -2.19
N TRP A 138 -15.73 1.29 -1.51
CA TRP A 138 -15.54 1.70 -0.11
C TRP A 138 -16.17 0.72 0.88
N PHE A 139 -15.45 0.47 1.97
CA PHE A 139 -15.88 -0.36 3.09
C PHE A 139 -15.61 0.39 4.40
N GLY A 140 -16.45 0.13 5.40
CA GLY A 140 -16.16 0.49 6.79
C GLY A 140 -15.88 -0.75 7.63
N LEU A 141 -14.87 -0.69 8.50
CA LEU A 141 -14.57 -1.74 9.48
C LEU A 141 -14.67 -1.16 10.89
N CYS A 142 -15.72 -1.50 11.63
CA CYS A 142 -15.91 -1.04 13.01
C CYS A 142 -15.20 -1.97 14.00
N VAL A 143 -14.06 -1.57 14.54
CA VAL A 143 -13.35 -2.29 15.61
C VAL A 143 -13.86 -1.83 16.98
N PRO A 144 -13.89 -2.69 18.02
CA PRO A 144 -14.55 -2.38 19.31
C PRO A 144 -13.81 -1.33 20.15
N ARG A 145 -12.59 -0.97 19.77
CA ARG A 145 -11.68 0.01 20.39
C ARG A 145 -10.52 0.25 19.42
N ARG A 146 -9.61 1.18 19.75
CA ARG A 146 -8.29 1.24 19.09
C ARG A 146 -7.56 -0.09 19.34
N VAL A 147 -7.39 -0.90 18.29
CA VAL A 147 -6.70 -2.21 18.36
C VAL A 147 -5.22 -2.07 18.02
N ASP A 148 -4.43 -3.07 18.42
CA ASP A 148 -3.01 -3.18 18.08
C ASP A 148 -2.83 -3.35 16.56
N VAL A 149 -1.81 -2.69 16.00
CA VAL A 149 -1.54 -2.64 14.55
C VAL A 149 -0.14 -3.16 14.28
N THR A 150 -0.03 -4.19 13.45
CA THR A 150 1.24 -4.71 12.93
C THR A 150 1.34 -4.37 11.45
N LEU A 151 2.04 -3.27 11.13
CA LEU A 151 2.20 -2.82 9.76
C LEU A 151 3.07 -3.78 8.93
N SER A 152 2.74 -3.96 7.65
CA SER A 152 3.68 -4.51 6.67
C SER A 152 4.86 -3.54 6.47
N PRO A 153 6.08 -3.85 6.95
CA PRO A 153 7.20 -2.89 6.99
C PRO A 153 7.84 -2.63 5.62
N ARG A 154 7.29 -3.23 4.55
CA ARG A 154 7.67 -2.97 3.16
C ARG A 154 6.78 -1.92 2.50
N GLU A 155 5.57 -1.72 3.03
CA GLU A 155 4.52 -0.94 2.37
C GLU A 155 4.10 0.26 3.24
N HIS A 156 4.18 0.13 4.57
CA HIS A 156 3.88 1.18 5.55
C HIS A 156 4.96 1.29 6.66
N VAL A 157 5.14 2.50 7.21
CA VAL A 157 6.23 2.84 8.17
C VAL A 157 5.77 3.48 9.48
N ASP A 158 4.53 3.95 9.57
CA ASP A 158 3.97 4.66 10.72
C ASP A 158 2.44 4.54 10.70
N TYR A 159 1.77 4.66 11.85
CA TYR A 159 0.30 4.62 11.95
C TYR A 159 -0.23 5.51 13.07
N ALA A 160 -1.47 5.98 12.92
CA ALA A 160 -2.12 6.84 13.91
C ALA A 160 -3.62 6.54 14.00
N TRP A 161 -4.13 6.48 15.23
CA TRP A 161 -5.55 6.54 15.54
C TRP A 161 -5.93 8.00 15.84
N LEU A 162 -6.70 8.62 14.95
CA LEU A 162 -7.06 10.04 14.98
C LEU A 162 -8.58 10.23 14.89
N PRO A 163 -9.19 11.25 15.53
CA PRO A 163 -10.58 11.60 15.31
C PRO A 163 -10.85 11.81 13.81
N TYR A 164 -12.00 11.35 13.28
CA TYR A 164 -12.24 11.26 11.83
C TYR A 164 -11.94 12.55 11.04
N ARG A 165 -12.15 13.74 11.62
CA ARG A 165 -11.82 15.02 10.97
C ARG A 165 -10.32 15.21 10.78
N ASP A 166 -9.53 14.85 11.79
CA ASP A 166 -8.07 14.95 11.78
C ASP A 166 -7.48 13.85 10.90
N ALA A 167 -8.05 12.64 10.91
CA ALA A 167 -7.72 11.56 9.97
C ALA A 167 -7.99 11.97 8.51
N ALA A 168 -9.16 12.55 8.20
CA ALA A 168 -9.47 13.05 6.86
C ALA A 168 -8.51 14.17 6.42
N ALA A 169 -8.18 15.10 7.33
CA ALA A 169 -7.20 16.17 7.07
C ALA A 169 -5.75 15.66 6.97
N ARG A 170 -5.47 14.45 7.46
CA ARG A 170 -4.15 13.79 7.37
C ARG A 170 -3.97 13.02 6.06
N CYS A 171 -5.05 12.49 5.48
CA CYS A 171 -5.02 11.71 4.24
C CYS A 171 -4.53 12.51 3.02
N PHE A 172 -3.70 11.90 2.18
CA PHE A 172 -3.23 12.51 0.93
C PHE A 172 -4.29 12.46 -0.19
N SER A 173 -5.02 11.36 -0.33
CA SER A 173 -6.05 11.23 -1.38
C SER A 173 -7.34 11.95 -0.97
N PRO A 174 -7.90 12.84 -1.83
CA PRO A 174 -9.23 13.42 -1.61
C PRO A 174 -10.33 12.35 -1.44
N SER A 175 -10.28 11.25 -2.20
CA SER A 175 -11.26 10.15 -2.07
C SER A 175 -11.29 9.56 -0.67
N ASN A 176 -10.11 9.42 -0.06
CA ASN A 176 -9.96 8.85 1.27
C ASN A 176 -10.44 9.84 2.33
N ALA A 177 -10.18 11.13 2.16
CA ALA A 177 -10.72 12.17 3.03
C ALA A 177 -12.26 12.22 2.95
N ASP A 178 -12.84 12.17 1.75
CA ASP A 178 -14.29 12.15 1.53
C ASP A 178 -14.95 10.91 2.16
N ALA A 179 -14.34 9.73 2.02
CA ALA A 179 -14.81 8.51 2.66
C ALA A 179 -14.85 8.63 4.19
N ILE A 180 -13.79 9.18 4.80
CA ILE A 180 -13.71 9.39 6.24
C ILE A 180 -14.70 10.48 6.69
N LEU A 181 -14.91 11.54 5.92
CA LEU A 181 -15.88 12.60 6.26
C LEU A 181 -17.34 12.14 6.20
N GLN A 182 -17.65 11.10 5.42
CA GLN A 182 -18.97 10.44 5.41
C GLN A 182 -19.20 9.51 6.61
N LEU A 183 -18.15 9.15 7.36
CA LEU A 183 -18.21 8.15 8.43
C LEU A 183 -19.31 8.37 9.48
N PRO A 184 -19.57 9.59 10.02
CA PRO A 184 -20.60 9.77 11.04
C PRO A 184 -22.02 9.42 10.56
N VAL A 185 -22.31 9.65 9.27
CA VAL A 185 -23.59 9.30 8.65
C VAL A 185 -23.66 7.80 8.37
N ARG A 186 -22.57 7.20 7.88
CA ARG A 186 -22.52 5.77 7.55
C ARG A 186 -22.54 4.88 8.79
N ALA A 187 -21.80 5.23 9.84
CA ALA A 187 -21.76 4.49 11.10
C ALA A 187 -23.13 4.51 11.80
N SER A 188 -23.84 5.64 11.80
CA SER A 188 -25.17 5.73 12.42
C SER A 188 -26.23 4.92 11.67
N LEU A 189 -26.18 4.83 10.34
CA LEU A 189 -27.05 3.95 9.56
C LEU A 189 -26.84 2.45 9.84
N VAL A 190 -25.60 2.02 10.11
CA VAL A 190 -25.29 0.61 10.48
C VAL A 190 -25.82 0.27 11.88
N HIS A 191 -25.89 1.23 12.79
CA HIS A 191 -26.38 1.03 14.16
C HIS A 191 -27.89 1.21 14.32
N LEU A 192 -28.64 1.51 13.25
CA LEU A 192 -30.10 1.47 13.28
C LEU A 192 -30.58 0.02 13.45
N PRO A 193 -31.32 -0.33 14.52
CA PRO A 193 -31.91 -1.65 14.63
C PRO A 193 -32.85 -1.84 13.44
N HIS A 194 -32.71 -2.96 12.73
CA HIS A 194 -33.60 -3.31 11.63
C HIS A 194 -35.03 -3.35 12.18
N GLY A 195 -35.85 -2.42 11.70
CA GLY A 195 -37.00 -1.96 12.47
C GLY A 195 -38.04 -3.04 12.74
N SER A 196 -38.62 -3.04 13.94
CA SER A 196 -39.86 -3.75 14.20
C SER A 196 -40.92 -3.27 13.20
N SER A 197 -41.36 -4.16 12.31
CA SER A 197 -42.60 -3.96 11.58
C SER A 197 -43.77 -3.97 12.57
N ALA A 198 -44.53 -2.89 12.62
CA ALA A 198 -45.87 -2.86 13.19
C ALA A 198 -46.90 -3.40 12.17
#